data_AF-A0A444R1B0-F1
#
_entry.id   AF-A0A444R1B0-F1
#
_cell.length_a   1.000
_cell.length_b   1.000
_cell.length_c   1.000
_cell.angle_alpha   90.00
_cell.angle_beta   90.00
_cell.angle_gamma   90.00
#
_symmetry.space_group_name_H-M   'P 1'
#
loop_
_entity.id
_entity.type
_entity.pdbx_description
1 polymer ?
#
loop_
_entity_poly.entity_id
_entity_poly.type
_entity_poly.pdbx_seq_one_letter_code
_entity_poly.pdbx_strand_id
1 'polypeptide(L)'
;GTVVRRKVYARFLDAVNFVNGNSDADPEQEVISRWRIEQCSELSAVSASFVLSTPTETDGAVFPGRIMLANTCTWTYRGDECGYSGPAVADEYDQPTSDITKDKCSKCLSGCKFRNNVGNFGGFLSINKLSQ
;
A
#
# COMPACT_ATOMS: atom_id res chain seq x y z
N GLY A 1 -14.22 15.43 2.83
CA GLY A 1 -14.97 15.92 1.64
C GLY A 1 -14.05 15.96 0.44
N THR A 2 -14.58 16.20 -0.76
CA THR A 2 -13.80 16.24 -2.00
C THR A 2 -14.07 17.55 -2.72
N VAL A 3 -13.02 18.23 -3.19
CA VAL A 3 -13.12 19.44 -4.00
C VAL A 3 -12.79 19.09 -5.44
N VAL A 4 -13.66 19.49 -6.37
CA VAL A 4 -13.41 19.37 -7.81
C VAL A 4 -13.45 20.76 -8.40
N ARG A 5 -12.32 21.20 -8.98
CA ARG A 5 -12.26 22.43 -9.76
C ARG A 5 -12.15 22.09 -11.22
N ARG A 6 -13.06 22.66 -12.01
CA ARG A 6 -13.01 22.66 -13.47
C ARG A 6 -12.51 24.01 -13.91
N LYS A 7 -11.46 24.03 -14.73
CA LYS A 7 -11.00 25.23 -15.43
C LYS A 7 -11.30 25.06 -16.91
N VAL A 8 -12.05 26.00 -17.47
CA VAL A 8 -12.43 26.03 -18.88
C VAL A 8 -11.99 27.37 -19.45
N TYR A 9 -11.46 27.39 -20.67
CA TYR A 9 -11.22 28.67 -21.35
C TYR A 9 -12.57 29.32 -21.69
N ALA A 10 -12.68 30.64 -21.49
CA ALA A 10 -13.95 31.35 -21.69
C ALA A 10 -14.62 31.08 -23.05
N ARG A 11 -13.83 30.90 -24.12
CA ARG A 11 -14.36 30.57 -25.46
C ARG A 11 -15.09 29.22 -25.54
N PHE A 12 -14.81 28.28 -24.65
CA PHE A 12 -15.40 26.94 -24.63
C PHE A 12 -16.48 26.78 -23.55
N LEU A 13 -16.82 27.86 -22.82
CA LEU A 13 -17.88 27.80 -21.82
C LEU A 13 -19.22 27.45 -22.49
N ASP A 14 -20.10 26.80 -21.74
CA ASP A 14 -21.46 26.48 -22.13
C ASP A 14 -22.25 27.72 -22.62
N ALA A 15 -23.06 27.50 -23.66
CA ALA A 15 -23.79 28.55 -24.36
C ALA A 15 -24.71 29.37 -23.44
N VAL A 16 -25.19 28.80 -22.34
CA VAL A 16 -26.07 29.48 -21.37
C VAL A 16 -25.38 30.64 -20.64
N ASN A 17 -24.05 30.67 -20.62
CA ASN A 17 -23.28 31.77 -20.02
C ASN A 17 -23.13 32.99 -20.95
N PHE A 18 -23.67 32.94 -22.18
CA PHE A 18 -23.58 34.02 -23.16
C PHE A 18 -24.97 34.42 -23.68
N VAL A 19 -25.24 35.73 -23.76
CA VAL A 19 -26.54 36.29 -24.18
C VAL A 19 -26.97 35.81 -25.57
N ASN A 20 -26.02 35.60 -26.48
CA ASN A 20 -26.27 35.12 -27.84
C ASN A 20 -25.92 33.62 -28.03
N GLY A 21 -25.72 32.89 -26.93
CA GLY A 21 -25.16 31.55 -26.97
C GLY A 21 -23.65 31.52 -27.24
N ASN A 22 -23.10 30.31 -27.33
CA ASN A 22 -21.71 30.07 -27.71
C ASN A 22 -21.65 28.87 -28.67
N SER A 23 -21.27 29.11 -29.93
CA SER A 23 -21.08 28.07 -30.95
C SER A 23 -19.85 27.21 -30.68
N ASP A 24 -18.88 27.76 -29.95
CA ASP A 24 -17.61 27.13 -29.66
C ASP A 24 -17.68 26.42 -28.29
N ALA A 25 -18.86 26.30 -27.67
CA ALA A 25 -19.00 25.58 -26.40
C ALA A 25 -18.53 24.12 -26.57
N ASP A 26 -17.56 23.72 -25.76
CA ASP A 26 -16.98 22.37 -25.82
C ASP A 26 -16.80 21.81 -24.40
N PRO A 27 -17.63 20.83 -23.98
CA PRO A 27 -17.54 20.23 -22.67
C PRO A 27 -16.27 19.39 -22.46
N GLU A 28 -15.54 19.03 -23.53
CA GLU A 28 -14.29 18.27 -23.43
C GLU A 28 -13.07 19.17 -23.16
N GLN A 29 -13.18 20.48 -23.41
CA GLN A 29 -12.10 21.45 -23.21
C GLN A 29 -12.02 21.95 -21.76
N GLU A 30 -11.89 21.00 -20.82
CA GLU A 30 -11.72 21.29 -19.40
C GLU A 30 -10.46 20.69 -18.78
N VAL A 31 -9.84 21.45 -17.87
CA VAL A 31 -8.81 20.93 -16.96
C VAL A 31 -9.46 20.68 -15.60
N ILE A 32 -9.56 19.41 -15.23
CA ILE A 32 -10.14 18.98 -13.96
C ILE A 32 -9.02 18.78 -12.94
N SER A 33 -9.15 19.41 -11.78
CA SER A 33 -8.32 19.16 -10.61
C SER A 33 -9.17 18.63 -9.48
N ARG A 34 -8.71 17.56 -8.82
CA ARG A 34 -9.41 16.89 -7.72
C ARG A 34 -8.53 16.98 -6.48
N TRP A 35 -9.13 17.32 -5.35
CA TRP A 35 -8.47 17.34 -4.06
C TRP A 35 -9.35 16.69 -2.99
N ARG A 36 -8.69 16.18 -1.95
CA ARG A 36 -9.36 15.74 -0.73
C ARG A 36 -9.21 16.83 0.33
N ILE A 37 -10.29 17.11 1.03
CA ILE A 37 -10.25 18.02 2.19
C ILE A 37 -9.64 17.25 3.34
N GLU A 38 -8.48 17.70 3.81
CA GLU A 38 -7.78 17.08 4.92
C GLU A 38 -8.16 17.71 6.25
N GLN A 39 -8.06 19.03 6.34
CA GLN A 39 -8.22 19.74 7.60
C GLN A 39 -8.90 21.10 7.38
N CYS A 40 -9.78 21.48 8.31
CA CYS A 40 -10.26 22.85 8.43
C CYS A 40 -9.17 23.66 9.15
N SER A 41 -8.53 24.59 8.45
CA SER A 41 -7.45 25.42 9.04
C SER A 41 -8.01 26.60 9.81
N GLU A 42 -9.12 27.17 9.32
CA GLU A 42 -9.74 28.34 9.93
C GLU A 42 -11.26 28.25 9.76
N LEU A 43 -11.99 28.60 10.81
CA LEU A 43 -13.45 28.69 10.77
C LEU A 43 -13.87 29.98 11.48
N SER A 44 -14.51 30.87 10.72
CA SER A 44 -15.12 32.09 11.21
C SER A 44 -16.63 32.05 11.00
N ALA A 45 -17.35 33.04 11.54
CA ALA A 45 -18.79 33.17 11.34
C ALA A 45 -19.19 33.46 9.88
N VAL A 46 -18.23 33.86 9.02
CA VAL A 46 -18.48 34.30 7.64
C VAL A 46 -17.70 33.50 6.59
N SER A 47 -16.66 32.75 6.98
CA SER A 47 -15.80 32.02 6.07
C SER A 47 -15.17 30.79 6.73
N ALA A 48 -14.82 29.79 5.91
CA ALA A 48 -14.07 28.62 6.32
C ALA A 48 -12.93 28.38 5.33
N SER A 49 -11.74 28.08 5.86
CA SER A 49 -10.53 27.78 5.09
C SER A 49 -10.15 26.32 5.31
N PHE A 50 -9.77 25.63 4.23
CA PHE A 50 -9.44 24.20 4.24
C PHE A 50 -8.09 23.94 3.61
N VAL A 51 -7.34 23.01 4.21
CA VAL A 51 -6.15 22.40 3.62
C VAL A 51 -6.61 21.27 2.70
N LEU A 52 -6.10 21.28 1.48
CA LEU A 52 -6.43 20.35 0.42
C LEU A 52 -5.22 19.48 0.10
N SER A 53 -5.39 18.16 0.11
CA SER A 53 -4.36 17.21 -0.31
C SER A 53 -4.67 16.63 -1.68
N THR A 54 -3.62 16.25 -2.42
CA THR A 54 -3.83 15.54 -3.69
C THR A 54 -4.31 14.11 -3.41
N PRO A 55 -5.17 13.51 -4.24
CA PRO A 55 -5.64 12.14 -4.02
C PRO A 55 -4.51 11.09 -4.02
N THR A 56 -3.38 11.44 -4.63
CA THR A 56 -2.14 10.65 -4.70
C THR A 56 -1.18 10.93 -3.54
N GLU A 57 -1.51 11.86 -2.65
CA GLU A 57 -0.71 12.15 -1.47
C GLU A 57 -0.83 10.99 -0.49
N THR A 58 0.25 10.23 -0.37
CA THR A 58 0.36 9.08 0.52
C THR A 58 1.17 9.45 1.76
N ASP A 59 0.96 10.65 2.31
CA ASP A 59 1.67 11.04 3.52
C ASP A 59 1.21 10.15 4.70
N GLY A 60 2.16 9.51 5.37
CA GLY A 60 1.90 8.48 6.38
C GLY A 60 1.55 7.08 5.85
N ALA A 61 1.59 6.82 4.54
CA ALA A 61 1.40 5.47 4.03
C ALA A 61 2.59 4.56 4.39
N VAL A 62 2.35 3.61 5.30
CA VAL A 62 3.34 2.59 5.66
C VAL A 62 3.30 1.50 4.59
N PHE A 63 4.13 1.64 3.57
CA PHE A 63 4.36 0.61 2.57
C PHE A 63 5.77 0.06 2.73
N PRO A 64 5.96 -1.26 2.92
CA PRO A 64 4.98 -2.34 2.93
C PRO A 64 4.29 -2.54 4.30
N GLY A 65 3.05 -3.02 4.30
CA GLY A 65 2.30 -3.38 5.53
C GLY A 65 2.84 -4.60 6.30
N ARG A 66 4.09 -5.00 6.04
CA ARG A 66 4.82 -6.10 6.71
C ARG A 66 6.26 -5.64 6.99
N ILE A 67 6.80 -6.01 8.15
CA ILE A 67 8.20 -5.75 8.51
C ILE A 67 9.12 -6.52 7.54
N MET A 68 10.01 -5.79 6.87
CA MET A 68 11.01 -6.39 5.98
C MET A 68 12.21 -6.85 6.79
N LEU A 69 12.24 -8.12 7.18
CA LEU A 69 13.42 -8.74 7.79
C LEU A 69 14.23 -9.50 6.75
N ALA A 70 15.54 -9.32 6.84
CA ALA A 70 16.47 -9.99 5.96
C ALA A 70 16.70 -11.41 6.44
N ASN A 71 16.56 -12.38 5.54
CA ASN A 71 16.77 -13.81 5.82
C ASN A 71 15.87 -14.44 6.90
N THR A 72 14.95 -13.68 7.50
CA THR A 72 14.02 -14.15 8.53
C THR A 72 12.58 -14.11 8.02
N CYS A 73 11.92 -15.27 8.04
CA CYS A 73 10.51 -15.43 7.74
C CYS A 73 9.64 -14.94 8.91
N THR A 74 8.66 -14.07 8.64
CA THR A 74 7.75 -13.58 9.69
C THR A 74 6.46 -14.40 9.81
N TRP A 75 6.30 -15.45 8.99
CA TRP A 75 5.04 -16.18 8.91
C TRP A 75 4.86 -17.01 10.18
N THR A 76 3.63 -17.18 10.66
CA THR A 76 3.34 -18.13 11.73
C THR A 76 3.66 -19.55 11.24
N TYR A 77 4.45 -20.31 12.01
CA TYR A 77 4.83 -21.67 11.61
C TYR A 77 3.58 -22.55 11.53
N ARG A 78 3.39 -23.28 10.43
CA ARG A 78 2.19 -24.07 10.13
C ARG A 78 0.88 -23.25 10.04
N GLY A 79 0.97 -21.92 9.96
CA GLY A 79 -0.17 -21.06 9.66
C GLY A 79 -0.46 -20.96 8.16
N ASP A 80 -1.56 -20.32 7.80
CA ASP A 80 -2.05 -20.23 6.42
C ASP A 80 -1.00 -19.70 5.43
N GLU A 81 -0.27 -18.65 5.82
CA GLU A 81 0.79 -18.05 5.00
C GLU A 81 2.00 -18.99 4.84
N CYS A 82 2.31 -19.80 5.86
CA CYS A 82 3.43 -20.74 5.82
C CYS A 82 3.09 -21.96 4.95
N GLY A 83 1.84 -22.43 5.00
CA GLY A 83 1.36 -23.57 4.20
C GLY A 83 1.99 -24.92 4.54
N TYR A 84 2.93 -24.99 5.49
CA TYR A 84 3.57 -26.25 5.87
C TYR A 84 2.67 -27.07 6.81
N SER A 85 2.14 -28.17 6.30
CA SER A 85 1.32 -29.13 7.05
C SER A 85 1.98 -30.53 7.20
N GLY A 86 3.26 -30.65 6.84
CA GLY A 86 4.00 -31.92 6.87
C GLY A 86 4.36 -32.45 8.27
N PRO A 87 5.11 -33.57 8.37
CA PRO A 87 5.52 -34.17 9.65
C PRO A 87 6.50 -33.28 10.44
N ALA A 88 6.91 -33.74 11.62
CA ALA A 88 8.02 -33.12 12.36
C ALA A 88 9.32 -33.27 11.55
N VAL A 89 10.12 -32.20 11.48
CA VAL A 89 11.37 -32.22 10.69
C VAL A 89 12.56 -31.77 11.53
N ALA A 90 12.48 -30.60 12.17
CA ALA A 90 13.61 -30.02 12.90
C ALA A 90 13.15 -29.10 14.02
N ASP A 91 14.00 -28.90 15.02
CA ASP A 91 13.78 -27.91 16.09
C ASP A 91 14.16 -26.48 15.65
N GLU A 92 14.11 -25.54 16.59
CA GLU A 92 14.41 -24.11 16.35
C GLU A 92 15.86 -23.84 15.95
N TYR A 93 16.78 -24.78 16.19
CA TYR A 93 18.18 -24.72 15.84
C TYR A 93 18.52 -25.57 14.61
N ASP A 94 17.52 -25.93 13.81
CA ASP A 94 17.63 -26.81 12.64
C ASP A 94 18.20 -28.21 12.98
N GLN A 95 18.03 -28.70 14.22
CA GLN A 95 18.38 -30.07 14.57
C GLN A 95 17.24 -31.03 14.20
N PRO A 96 17.50 -32.11 13.46
CA PRO A 96 16.46 -33.05 13.06
C PRO A 96 15.71 -33.65 14.26
N THR A 97 14.38 -33.63 14.20
CA THR A 97 13.52 -34.24 15.22
C THR A 97 12.31 -34.90 14.58
N SER A 98 11.94 -36.07 15.09
CA SER A 98 10.70 -36.76 14.77
C SER A 98 9.58 -36.45 15.76
N ASP A 99 9.88 -35.75 16.86
CA ASP A 99 8.92 -35.38 17.89
C ASP A 99 8.21 -34.06 17.51
N ILE A 100 6.90 -34.15 17.27
CA ILE A 100 6.07 -33.01 16.88
C ILE A 100 6.02 -31.90 17.93
N THR A 101 6.25 -32.23 19.20
CA THR A 101 6.24 -31.24 20.29
C THR A 101 7.51 -30.39 20.32
N LYS A 102 8.59 -30.90 19.70
CA LYS A 102 9.89 -30.23 19.58
C LYS A 102 10.11 -29.62 18.20
N ASP A 103 9.28 -29.98 17.22
CA ASP A 103 9.33 -29.43 15.88
C ASP A 103 8.99 -27.93 15.88
N LYS A 104 10.02 -27.12 15.65
CA LYS A 104 9.92 -25.67 15.59
C LYS A 104 10.63 -25.20 14.33
N CYS A 105 10.09 -24.17 13.70
CA CYS A 105 10.74 -23.55 12.55
C CYS A 105 11.78 -22.55 13.00
N SER A 106 13.02 -22.68 12.53
CA SER A 106 14.12 -21.73 12.70
C SER A 106 13.87 -20.35 12.08
N LYS A 107 12.79 -20.20 11.29
CA LYS A 107 12.42 -19.00 10.50
C LYS A 107 13.46 -18.58 9.45
N CYS A 108 14.56 -19.29 9.33
CA CYS A 108 15.55 -19.09 8.29
C CYS A 108 15.17 -19.83 7.01
N LEU A 109 15.80 -19.46 5.90
CA LEU A 109 15.66 -20.16 4.63
C LEU A 109 16.03 -21.65 4.75
N SER A 110 17.00 -21.99 5.61
CA SER A 110 17.38 -23.37 5.96
C SER A 110 16.18 -24.17 6.47
N GLY A 111 15.42 -23.64 7.43
CA GLY A 111 14.23 -24.28 7.99
C GLY A 111 13.17 -24.59 6.94
N CYS A 112 12.98 -23.70 5.95
CA CYS A 112 12.11 -23.95 4.80
C CYS A 112 12.68 -25.00 3.84
N LYS A 113 14.02 -25.05 3.63
CA LYS A 113 14.66 -26.09 2.81
C LYS A 113 14.48 -27.48 3.40
N PHE A 114 14.68 -27.65 4.71
CA PHE A 114 14.45 -28.92 5.41
C PHE A 114 13.02 -29.44 5.22
N ARG A 115 12.07 -28.51 5.11
CA ARG A 115 10.64 -28.79 4.98
C ARG A 115 10.14 -28.82 3.53
N ASN A 116 11.06 -28.70 2.57
CA ASN A 116 10.75 -28.55 1.14
C ASN A 116 9.68 -27.46 0.86
N ASN A 117 9.70 -26.38 1.65
CA ASN A 117 8.69 -25.32 1.67
C ASN A 117 9.32 -23.95 1.35
N VAL A 118 10.31 -23.94 0.45
CA VAL A 118 11.05 -22.73 0.07
C VAL A 118 10.15 -21.75 -0.70
N GLY A 119 9.18 -22.25 -1.47
CA GLY A 119 8.25 -21.41 -2.25
C GLY A 119 7.37 -20.50 -1.40
N ASN A 120 7.09 -20.89 -0.15
CA ASN A 120 6.28 -20.12 0.80
C ASN A 120 7.15 -19.38 1.84
N PHE A 121 8.44 -19.16 1.55
CA PHE A 121 9.32 -18.43 2.46
C PHE A 121 8.93 -16.95 2.54
N GLY A 122 8.78 -16.47 3.78
CA GLY A 122 8.30 -15.12 4.05
C GLY A 122 9.33 -14.06 4.35
N GLY A 123 10.61 -14.34 4.17
CA GLY A 123 11.67 -13.35 4.34
C GLY A 123 12.01 -12.68 3.02
N PHE A 124 12.57 -11.48 3.10
CA PHE A 124 13.05 -10.76 1.93
C PHE A 124 14.52 -11.11 1.69
N LEU A 125 14.76 -12.13 0.86
CA LEU A 125 16.10 -12.52 0.43
C LEU A 125 16.67 -11.39 -0.43
N SER A 126 17.83 -10.85 -0.04
CA SER A 126 18.59 -9.76 -0.71
C SER A 126 18.49 -8.35 -0.12
N ILE A 127 17.63 -8.07 0.86
CA ILE A 127 17.61 -6.71 1.46
C ILE A 127 18.88 -6.40 2.28
N ASN A 128 19.62 -7.42 2.70
CA ASN A 128 20.93 -7.27 3.34
C ASN A 128 22.08 -6.94 2.38
N LYS A 129 21.88 -6.87 1.05
CA LYS A 129 22.97 -6.64 0.08
C LYS A 129 23.39 -5.17 -0.09
N LEU A 130 23.04 -4.28 0.82
CA LEU A 130 23.38 -2.85 0.73
C LEU A 130 24.64 -2.42 1.52
N SER A 131 25.55 -3.34 1.88
CA SER A 131 26.91 -2.97 2.31
C SER A 131 27.98 -3.64 1.43
N GLN A 132 28.18 -3.12 0.22
CA GLN A 132 29.46 -3.17 -0.49
C GLN A 132 29.71 -1.83 -1.16
#